data_AF-A0A4R6Q2Z6-F1
#
_entry.id   AF-A0A4R6Q2Z6-F1
#
_cell.length_a   1.000
_cell.length_b   1.000
_cell.length_c   1.000
_cell.angle_alpha   90.00
_cell.angle_beta   90.00
_cell.angle_gamma   90.00
#
_symmetry.space_group_name_H-M   'P 1'
#
loop_
_entity.id
_entity.type
_entity.pdbx_description
1 polymer ?
#
loop_
_entity_poly.entity_id
_entity_poly.type
_entity_poly.pdbx_seq_one_letter_code
_entity_poly.pdbx_strand_id
1 'polypeptide(L)'
;MKYKHLTLDDRIEIQHALKDRTSFIKIGAVLNRDASTISKEIKAHAHVTKTGTKSRPHNSCVHRKTCMHEGDICELCIQTSSWHESRYCSVCGMCNDVCPEFREYQCKVLKKPPYVCNGCKTRRSCTLSKCT
;
A
#
# COMPACT_ATOMS: atom_id res chain seq x y z
N MET A 1 0.14 -16.54 34.91
CA MET A 1 0.08 -15.15 34.39
C MET A 1 -1.14 -15.02 33.48
N LYS A 2 -2.03 -14.05 33.70
CA LYS A 2 -3.21 -13.83 32.86
C LYS A 2 -2.82 -12.86 31.75
N TYR A 3 -2.70 -13.35 30.51
CA TYR A 3 -2.42 -12.48 29.36
C TYR A 3 -3.61 -11.52 29.19
N LYS A 4 -3.37 -10.23 29.39
CA LYS A 4 -4.38 -9.20 29.09
C LYS A 4 -4.39 -8.99 27.58
N HIS A 5 -5.48 -9.38 26.94
CA HIS A 5 -5.70 -9.08 25.53
C HIS A 5 -5.76 -7.56 25.31
N LEU A 6 -5.36 -7.13 24.11
CA LEU A 6 -5.58 -5.74 23.69
C LEU A 6 -7.08 -5.47 23.65
N THR A 7 -7.49 -4.34 24.21
CA THR A 7 -8.87 -3.87 24.14
C THR A 7 -9.15 -3.24 22.78
N LEU A 8 -10.38 -2.77 22.56
CA LEU A 8 -10.68 -1.95 21.39
C LEU A 8 -9.95 -0.60 21.46
N ASP A 9 -9.94 0.04 22.62
CA ASP A 9 -9.26 1.33 22.83
C ASP A 9 -7.75 1.23 22.57
N ASP A 10 -7.11 0.15 23.03
CA ASP A 10 -5.70 -0.12 22.73
C ASP A 10 -5.44 -0.15 21.22
N ARG A 11 -6.35 -0.75 20.43
CA ARG A 11 -6.22 -0.86 18.97
C ARG A 11 -6.44 0.48 18.27
N ILE A 12 -7.38 1.28 18.76
CA ILE A 12 -7.61 2.64 18.26
C ILE A 12 -6.36 3.48 18.48
N GLU A 13 -5.74 3.38 19.66
CA GLU A 13 -4.50 4.11 19.99
C GLU A 13 -3.33 3.66 19.10
N ILE A 14 -3.17 2.35 18.86
CA ILE A 14 -2.19 1.83 17.89
C ILE A 14 -2.44 2.45 16.51
N GLN A 15 -3.69 2.50 16.04
CA GLN A 15 -4.03 3.05 14.73
C GLN A 15 -3.65 4.53 14.60
N HIS A 16 -3.91 5.34 15.63
CA HIS A 16 -3.49 6.75 15.67
C HIS A 16 -1.98 6.89 15.67
N ALA A 17 -1.29 6.20 16.58
CA ALA A 17 0.16 6.26 16.68
C ALA A 17 0.88 5.82 15.39
N LEU A 18 0.30 4.88 14.63
CA LEU A 18 0.80 4.48 13.31
C LEU A 18 0.68 5.57 12.25
N LYS A 19 -0.37 6.41 12.29
CA LYS A 19 -0.49 7.58 11.41
C LYS A 19 0.63 8.58 11.71
N ASP A 20 0.98 8.72 12.98
CA ASP A 20 2.03 9.64 13.46
C ASP A 20 3.46 9.07 13.32
N ARG A 21 3.58 7.83 12.85
CA ARG A 21 4.85 7.09 12.69
C ARG A 21 5.59 6.87 14.03
N THR A 22 4.84 6.73 15.12
CA THR A 22 5.39 6.41 16.43
C THR A 22 6.03 5.02 16.42
N SER A 23 7.18 4.86 17.07
CA SER A 23 7.88 3.58 17.13
C SER A 23 7.15 2.58 18.03
N PHE A 24 7.28 1.28 17.75
CA PHE A 24 6.62 0.22 18.55
C PHE A 24 6.98 0.27 20.03
N ILE A 25 8.20 0.67 20.36
CA ILE A 25 8.66 0.84 21.74
C ILE A 25 7.85 1.93 22.45
N LYS A 26 7.64 3.08 21.80
CA LYS A 26 6.85 4.17 22.37
C LYS A 26 5.37 3.82 22.50
N ILE A 27 4.80 3.17 21.48
CA ILE A 27 3.41 2.67 21.52
C ILE A 27 3.25 1.68 22.68
N GLY A 28 4.18 0.73 22.79
CA GLY A 28 4.19 -0.26 23.86
C GLY A 28 4.28 0.38 25.25
N ALA A 29 5.13 1.39 25.44
CA ALA A 29 5.24 2.09 26.71
C ALA A 29 3.92 2.78 27.13
N VAL A 30 3.22 3.43 26.19
CA VAL A 30 1.93 4.09 26.44
C VAL A 30 0.85 3.07 26.82
N LEU A 31 0.79 1.93 26.13
CA LEU A 31 -0.23 0.90 26.35
C LEU A 31 0.16 -0.15 27.42
N ASN A 32 1.34 -0.02 28.01
CA ASN A 32 1.95 -1.02 28.88
C ASN A 32 1.98 -2.42 28.22
N ARG A 33 2.58 -2.50 27.03
CA ARG A 33 2.74 -3.70 26.21
C ARG A 33 4.14 -3.77 25.62
N ASP A 34 4.61 -4.99 25.37
CA ASP A 34 5.87 -5.18 24.66
C ASP A 34 5.76 -4.81 23.17
N ALA A 35 6.85 -4.31 22.58
CA ALA A 35 6.90 -3.94 21.17
C ALA A 35 6.62 -5.12 20.22
N SER A 36 6.95 -6.36 20.63
CA SER A 36 6.59 -7.54 19.85
C SER A 36 5.09 -7.80 19.85
N THR A 37 4.36 -7.48 20.94
CA THR A 37 2.90 -7.54 20.99
C THR A 37 2.30 -6.53 20.02
N ILE A 38 2.79 -5.29 20.01
CA ILE A 38 2.37 -4.27 19.04
C ILE A 38 2.65 -4.74 17.61
N SER A 39 3.84 -5.29 17.35
CA SER A 39 4.17 -5.81 16.01
C SER A 39 3.29 -6.97 15.58
N LYS A 40 2.91 -7.89 16.49
CA LYS A 40 2.05 -9.03 16.19
C LYS A 40 0.63 -8.57 15.88
N GLU A 41 0.11 -7.64 16.69
CA GLU A 41 -1.20 -7.02 16.46
C GLU A 41 -1.28 -6.39 15.07
N ILE A 42 -0.31 -5.54 14.72
CA ILE A 42 -0.29 -4.87 13.42
C ILE A 42 -0.24 -5.89 12.27
N LYS A 43 0.58 -6.92 12.37
CA LYS A 43 0.69 -7.95 11.33
C LYS A 43 -0.59 -8.79 11.22
N ALA A 44 -1.23 -9.11 12.34
CA ALA A 44 -2.44 -9.92 12.38
C ALA A 44 -3.66 -9.18 11.81
N HIS A 45 -3.69 -7.85 11.93
CA HIS A 45 -4.81 -7.01 11.50
C HIS A 45 -4.49 -6.15 10.26
N ALA A 46 -3.33 -6.34 9.64
CA ALA A 46 -2.95 -5.66 8.41
C ALA A 46 -3.86 -6.05 7.24
N HIS A 47 -4.41 -5.06 6.55
CA HIS A 47 -5.24 -5.26 5.38
C HIS A 47 -4.63 -4.62 4.12
N VAL A 48 -4.52 -5.38 3.04
CA VAL A 48 -3.97 -4.92 1.77
C VAL A 48 -5.09 -4.49 0.83
N THR A 49 -5.00 -3.28 0.30
CA THR A 49 -5.93 -2.71 -0.69
C THR A 49 -5.21 -2.41 -2.00
N LYS A 50 -5.79 -2.85 -3.12
CA LYS A 50 -5.29 -2.59 -4.48
C LYS A 50 -5.89 -1.29 -5.02
N THR A 51 -5.52 -0.16 -4.41
CA THR A 51 -6.08 1.16 -4.76
C THR A 51 -5.03 2.08 -5.37
N GLY A 52 -5.45 2.83 -6.39
CA GLY A 52 -4.67 3.90 -6.99
C GLY A 52 -4.80 5.22 -6.24
N THR A 53 -4.76 6.32 -7.00
CA THR A 53 -5.11 7.68 -6.56
C THR A 53 -6.39 8.12 -7.26
N LYS A 54 -6.86 9.35 -7.00
CA LYS A 54 -8.02 9.91 -7.72
C LYS A 54 -7.80 9.97 -9.25
N SER A 55 -6.57 10.20 -9.69
CA SER A 55 -6.22 10.44 -11.10
C SER A 55 -5.43 9.32 -11.75
N ARG A 56 -5.02 8.29 -10.99
CA ARG A 56 -4.21 7.19 -11.49
C ARG A 56 -4.75 5.88 -10.95
N PRO A 57 -4.96 4.85 -11.79
CA PRO A 57 -5.40 3.55 -11.32
C PRO A 57 -4.33 2.89 -10.44
N HIS A 58 -4.73 1.80 -9.79
CA HIS A 58 -3.77 0.93 -9.13
C HIS A 58 -2.79 0.37 -10.17
N ASN A 59 -1.50 0.55 -9.92
CA ASN A 59 -0.45 -0.01 -10.75
C ASN A 59 0.73 -0.41 -9.86
N SER A 60 0.92 -1.71 -9.73
CA SER A 60 1.97 -2.32 -8.91
C SER A 60 3.24 -2.64 -9.70
N CYS A 61 3.29 -2.31 -10.99
CA CYS A 61 4.44 -2.61 -11.84
C CYS A 61 5.71 -1.87 -11.36
N VAL A 62 6.85 -2.55 -11.41
CA VAL A 62 8.18 -1.95 -11.20
C VAL A 62 8.47 -0.86 -12.23
N HIS A 63 7.95 -1.00 -13.45
CA HIS A 63 8.12 -0.07 -14.56
C HIS A 63 7.05 1.03 -14.61
N ARG A 64 6.10 1.09 -13.66
CA ARG A 64 4.94 2.04 -13.67
C ARG A 64 5.28 3.53 -13.79
N LYS A 65 6.54 3.93 -13.64
CA LYS A 65 7.00 5.32 -13.77
C LYS A 65 7.75 5.60 -15.07
N THR A 66 8.22 4.56 -15.75
CA THR A 66 9.19 4.67 -16.86
C THR A 66 8.84 3.79 -18.05
N CYS A 67 7.76 2.99 -17.96
CA CYS A 67 7.32 2.13 -19.05
C CYS A 67 6.93 2.98 -20.25
N MET A 68 7.51 2.66 -21.41
CA MET A 68 7.34 3.40 -22.66
C MET A 68 6.33 2.72 -23.60
N HIS A 69 5.78 1.57 -23.21
CA HIS A 69 4.67 0.93 -23.93
C HIS A 69 3.49 1.91 -24.05
N GLU A 70 3.04 2.13 -25.28
CA GLU A 70 1.99 3.06 -25.64
C GLU A 70 1.08 2.42 -26.69
N GLY A 71 -0.20 2.27 -26.34
CA GLY A 71 -1.22 1.83 -27.30
C GLY A 71 -1.02 0.43 -27.88
N ASP A 72 -0.26 -0.44 -27.22
CA ASP A 72 0.18 -1.75 -27.75
C ASP A 72 -0.08 -2.94 -26.82
N ILE A 73 -0.27 -2.71 -25.52
CA ILE A 73 -0.43 -3.80 -24.53
C ILE A 73 -1.86 -4.09 -24.10
N CYS A 74 -2.81 -3.19 -24.36
CA CYS A 74 -4.18 -3.28 -23.86
C CYS A 74 -5.14 -3.04 -25.01
N GLU A 75 -6.08 -3.95 -25.25
CA GLU A 75 -7.06 -3.85 -26.33
C GLU A 75 -7.84 -2.53 -26.29
N LEU A 76 -8.23 -2.06 -25.09
CA LEU A 76 -8.85 -0.76 -24.90
C LEU A 76 -7.90 0.41 -25.22
N CYS A 77 -6.59 0.29 -25.01
CA CYS A 77 -5.63 1.32 -25.40
C CYS A 77 -5.29 1.27 -26.91
N ILE A 78 -5.35 0.08 -27.52
CA ILE A 78 -5.10 -0.18 -28.93
C ILE A 78 -6.27 0.36 -29.78
N GLN A 79 -7.50 0.05 -29.39
CA GLN A 79 -8.71 0.27 -30.19
C GLN A 79 -9.26 1.70 -30.12
N THR A 80 -8.73 2.58 -29.27
CA THR A 80 -9.45 3.80 -28.91
C THR A 80 -8.84 5.10 -29.42
N SER A 81 -9.59 5.70 -30.35
CA SER A 81 -9.92 7.12 -30.47
C SER A 81 -10.90 7.60 -29.38
N SER A 82 -10.93 6.94 -28.21
CA SER A 82 -11.91 7.14 -27.14
C SER A 82 -11.25 7.38 -25.78
N TRP A 83 -12.08 7.88 -24.86
CA TRP A 83 -11.87 8.53 -23.56
C TRP A 83 -11.01 7.80 -22.49
N HIS A 84 -10.18 6.82 -22.84
CA HIS A 84 -9.12 6.37 -21.94
C HIS A 84 -8.07 7.47 -21.85
N GLU A 85 -8.01 8.20 -20.72
CA GLU A 85 -7.20 9.41 -20.52
C GLU A 85 -5.68 9.25 -20.79
N SER A 86 -5.19 8.04 -21.06
CA SER A 86 -3.81 7.83 -21.52
C SER A 86 -3.61 6.49 -22.24
N ARG A 87 -2.83 6.52 -23.33
CA ARG A 87 -2.38 5.34 -24.08
C ARG A 87 -1.15 4.66 -23.46
N TYR A 88 -0.46 5.34 -22.53
CA TYR A 88 0.71 4.79 -21.85
C TYR A 88 0.34 3.69 -20.84
N CYS A 89 1.05 2.56 -20.94
CA CYS A 89 0.97 1.43 -20.01
C CYS A 89 1.15 1.87 -18.55
N SER A 90 2.07 2.79 -18.28
CA SER A 90 2.41 3.27 -16.92
C SER A 90 1.21 3.79 -16.13
N VAL A 91 0.15 4.20 -16.81
CA VAL A 91 -1.04 4.81 -16.21
C VAL A 91 -2.33 4.13 -16.67
N CYS A 92 -2.19 3.04 -17.41
CA CYS A 92 -3.29 2.16 -17.78
C CYS A 92 -3.67 1.28 -16.57
N GLY A 93 -4.98 1.16 -16.32
CA GLY A 93 -5.51 0.33 -15.23
C GLY A 93 -5.30 -1.17 -15.44
N MET A 94 -5.03 -1.58 -16.67
CA MET A 94 -4.84 -2.99 -17.05
C MET A 94 -3.38 -3.43 -16.99
N CYS A 95 -2.42 -2.53 -16.73
CA CYS A 95 -0.98 -2.85 -16.75
C CYS A 95 -0.63 -4.08 -15.90
N ASN A 96 -1.27 -4.24 -14.74
CA ASN A 96 -1.03 -5.36 -13.85
C ASN A 96 -1.44 -6.73 -14.44
N ASP A 97 -2.42 -6.74 -15.34
CA ASP A 97 -3.08 -7.97 -15.82
C ASP A 97 -2.65 -8.33 -17.25
N VAL A 98 -2.34 -7.33 -18.08
CA VAL A 98 -2.11 -7.54 -19.53
C VAL A 98 -0.70 -7.18 -20.01
N CYS A 99 0.08 -6.42 -19.24
CA CYS A 99 1.40 -6.01 -19.70
C CYS A 99 2.37 -7.21 -19.65
N PRO A 100 3.01 -7.60 -20.77
CA PRO A 100 3.94 -8.73 -20.80
C PRO A 100 5.21 -8.47 -19.98
N GLU A 101 5.59 -7.21 -19.82
CA GLU A 101 6.70 -6.78 -18.97
C GLU A 101 6.30 -6.54 -17.50
N PHE A 102 5.06 -6.85 -17.11
CA PHE A 102 4.62 -6.65 -15.75
C PHE A 102 5.51 -7.44 -14.78
N ARG A 103 6.04 -6.73 -13.79
CA ARG A 103 6.68 -7.31 -12.63
C ARG A 103 6.25 -6.54 -11.40
N GLU A 104 5.78 -7.24 -10.39
CA GLU A 104 5.31 -6.60 -9.16
C GLU A 104 6.45 -5.91 -8.41
N TYR A 105 6.25 -4.65 -8.06
CA TYR A 105 7.16 -3.89 -7.24
C TYR A 105 7.01 -4.24 -5.76
N GLN A 106 8.05 -4.80 -5.17
CA GLN A 106 8.10 -5.05 -3.73
C GLN A 106 8.40 -3.75 -2.96
N CYS A 107 7.39 -3.23 -2.25
CA CYS A 107 7.52 -2.00 -1.50
C CYS A 107 8.51 -2.12 -0.31
N LYS A 108 9.64 -1.41 -0.39
CA LYS A 108 10.66 -1.38 0.68
C LYS A 108 10.13 -0.86 2.02
N VAL A 109 9.09 -0.02 2.02
CA VAL A 109 8.45 0.49 3.25
C VAL A 109 7.80 -0.65 4.02
N LEU A 110 7.14 -1.58 3.34
CA LEU A 110 6.45 -2.72 3.97
C LEU A 110 7.42 -3.78 4.51
N LYS A 111 8.70 -3.76 4.10
CA LYS A 111 9.74 -4.66 4.61
C LYS A 111 10.27 -4.24 5.99
N LYS A 112 9.93 -3.04 6.47
CA LYS A 112 10.41 -2.49 7.74
C LYS A 112 9.23 -2.11 8.64
N PRO A 113 9.39 -2.11 9.98
CA PRO A 113 8.40 -1.51 10.87
C PRO A 113 7.99 -0.10 10.40
N PRO A 114 6.70 0.23 10.36
CA PRO A 114 5.58 -0.52 10.94
C PRO A 114 4.90 -1.57 10.02
N TYR A 115 5.48 -1.92 8.87
CA TYR A 115 4.93 -2.87 7.88
C TYR A 115 3.58 -2.47 7.25
N VAL A 116 3.07 -1.28 7.58
CA VAL A 116 1.82 -0.71 7.09
C VAL A 116 2.06 0.71 6.56
N CYS A 117 1.09 1.24 5.83
CA CYS A 117 1.21 2.51 5.13
C CYS A 117 0.50 3.68 5.82
N ASN A 118 0.02 3.53 7.07
CA ASN A 118 -0.82 4.53 7.77
C ASN A 118 -0.13 5.91 7.83
N GLY A 119 1.15 5.93 8.21
CA GLY A 119 1.99 7.14 8.24
C GLY A 119 2.88 7.36 7.01
N CYS A 120 2.66 6.65 5.90
CA CYS A 120 3.51 6.75 4.71
C CYS A 120 3.36 8.12 4.02
N LYS A 121 4.47 8.87 3.89
CA LYS A 121 4.48 10.25 3.35
C LYS A 121 3.91 10.35 1.94
N THR A 122 4.18 9.35 1.09
CA THR A 122 3.75 9.34 -0.31
C THR A 122 2.44 8.58 -0.51
N ARG A 123 1.72 8.21 0.55
CA ARG A 123 0.50 7.36 0.46
C ARG A 123 -0.53 7.93 -0.51
N ARG A 124 -0.75 9.25 -0.48
CA ARG A 124 -1.77 9.95 -1.30
C ARG A 124 -1.47 9.91 -2.80
N SER A 125 -0.20 9.86 -3.19
CA SER A 125 0.24 9.78 -4.59
C SER A 125 0.70 8.39 -5.00
N CYS A 126 0.60 7.40 -4.10
CA CYS A 126 1.05 6.03 -4.36
C CYS A 126 -0.01 5.23 -5.13
N THR A 127 0.41 4.62 -6.24
CA THR A 127 -0.43 3.71 -7.05
C THR A 127 -0.24 2.24 -6.71
N LEU A 128 0.73 1.90 -5.85
CA LEU A 128 0.97 0.53 -5.38
C LEU A 128 -0.13 0.05 -4.44
N SER A 129 -0.16 -1.26 -4.17
CA SER A 129 -0.97 -1.85 -3.11
C SER A 129 -0.64 -1.19 -1.77
N LYS A 130 -1.68 -0.83 -1.00
CA LYS A 130 -1.55 -0.15 0.28
C LYS A 130 -1.94 -1.10 1.40
N CYS A 131 -1.03 -1.32 2.34
CA CYS A 131 -1.28 -2.06 3.58
C CYS A 131 -1.73 -1.07 4.67
N THR A 132 -2.77 -1.35 5.44
CA THR A 132 -3.25 -0.51 6.55
C THR A 132 -3.62 -1.30 7.77
#